data_AF-A0A3C0TW96-F1
#
_entry.id   AF-A0A3C0TW96-F1
#
_cell.length_a   1.000
_cell.length_b   1.000
_cell.length_c   1.000
_cell.angle_alpha   90.00
_cell.angle_beta   90.00
_cell.angle_gamma   90.00
#
_symmetry.space_group_name_H-M   'P 1'
#
loop_
_entity.id
_entity.type
_entity.pdbx_description
1 polymer ?
#
loop_
_entity_poly.entity_id
_entity_poly.type
_entity_poly.pdbx_seq_one_letter_code
_entity_poly.pdbx_strand_id
1 'polypeptide(L)' 'ELGEAAPTGLTDLRRGDLIFWKGHVGIMRDPEMLLHANAHHMRVVSEPLTAAVARIAA' A
#
# COMPACT_ATOMS: atom_id res chain seq x y z
N GLU A 1 -19.50 -1.18 1.26
CA GLU A 1 -18.88 -1.50 -0.05
C GLU A 1 -17.42 -1.05 -0.02
N LEU A 2 -16.51 -1.68 -0.79
CA LEU A 2 -15.05 -1.48 -0.73
C LEU A 2 -14.53 -0.34 -1.63
N GLY A 3 -15.42 0.50 -2.16
CA GLY A 3 -15.08 1.55 -3.12
C GLY A 3 -14.99 1.04 -4.57
N GLU A 4 -14.45 1.88 -5.44
CA GLU A 4 -14.23 1.57 -6.86
C GLU A 4 -12.79 1.10 -7.09
N ALA A 5 -12.58 0.23 -8.09
CA ALA A 5 -11.24 -0.19 -8.45
C ALA A 5 -10.45 1.01 -9.00
N ALA A 6 -9.29 1.30 -8.40
CA ALA A 6 -8.38 2.31 -8.91
C ALA A 6 -7.84 1.91 -10.30
N PRO A 7 -7.45 2.88 -11.15
CA PRO A 7 -6.77 2.61 -12.41
C PRO A 7 -5.58 1.68 -12.21
N THR A 8 -5.31 0.82 -13.18
CA THR A 8 -4.17 -0.09 -13.12
C THR A 8 -2.85 0.69 -13.21
N GLY A 9 -1.97 0.47 -12.23
CA GLY A 9 -0.70 1.20 -12.09
C GLY A 9 -0.58 1.85 -10.71
N LEU A 10 0.65 2.27 -10.35
CA LEU A 10 0.91 3.00 -9.10
C LEU A 10 0.99 4.52 -9.37
N THR A 11 -0.01 5.02 -10.09
CA THR A 11 -0.12 6.44 -10.50
C THR A 11 -1.39 7.04 -9.92
N ASP A 12 -1.39 8.35 -9.63
CA ASP A 12 -2.54 9.11 -9.13
C ASP A 12 -3.19 8.56 -7.85
N LEU A 13 -2.41 7.84 -7.02
CA LEU A 13 -2.87 7.32 -5.74
C LEU A 13 -3.24 8.44 -4.77
N ARG A 14 -4.32 8.24 -4.04
CA ARG A 14 -4.88 9.19 -3.09
C ARG A 14 -4.95 8.58 -1.70
N ARG A 15 -5.00 9.46 -0.70
CA ARG A 15 -5.26 9.05 0.67
C ARG A 15 -6.56 8.24 0.74
N GLY A 16 -6.48 7.08 1.37
CA GLY A 16 -7.60 6.17 1.55
C GLY A 16 -7.62 5.01 0.55
N ASP A 17 -6.84 5.09 -0.54
CA ASP A 17 -6.76 3.99 -1.50
C ASP A 17 -6.15 2.75 -0.86
N LEU A 18 -6.73 1.59 -1.14
CA LEU A 18 -6.27 0.29 -0.65
C LEU A 18 -5.39 -0.39 -1.70
N ILE A 19 -4.19 -0.77 -1.30
CA ILE A 19 -3.25 -1.52 -2.14
C ILE A 19 -3.26 -2.98 -1.72
N PHE A 20 -3.60 -3.86 -2.65
CA PHE A 20 -3.73 -5.29 -2.40
C PHE A 20 -2.57 -6.08 -3.04
N TRP A 21 -2.01 -6.99 -2.26
CA TRP A 21 -1.18 -8.09 -2.72
C TRP A 21 -1.86 -9.41 -2.34
N LYS A 22 -1.38 -10.54 -2.90
CA LYS A 22 -1.88 -11.85 -2.49
C LYS A 22 -1.61 -12.06 -0.99
N GLY A 23 -2.66 -12.02 -0.18
CA GLY A 23 -2.58 -12.24 1.27
C GLY A 23 -2.12 -11.03 2.10
N HIS A 24 -1.97 -9.85 1.52
CA HIS A 24 -1.55 -8.64 2.23
C HIS A 24 -2.28 -7.39 1.73
N VAL A 25 -2.46 -6.39 2.59
CA VAL A 25 -3.12 -5.12 2.25
C VAL A 25 -2.50 -3.96 3.02
N GLY A 26 -2.45 -2.80 2.38
CA GLY A 26 -2.12 -1.52 3.01
C GLY A 26 -3.04 -0.40 2.53
N ILE A 27 -3.02 0.73 3.24
CA ILE A 27 -3.81 1.92 2.91
C ILE A 27 -2.88 3.11 2.65
N MET A 28 -3.12 3.82 1.55
CA MET A 28 -2.38 5.05 1.23
C MET A 28 -2.74 6.14 2.23
N ARG A 29 -1.72 6.69 2.90
CA ARG A 29 -1.86 7.81 3.85
C ARG A 29 -1.87 9.15 3.13
N ASP A 30 -1.16 9.22 2.02
CA ASP A 30 -0.97 10.33 1.08
C ASP A 30 -0.49 9.73 -0.27
N PRO A 31 -0.18 10.53 -1.31
CA PRO A 31 0.19 9.98 -2.62
C PRO A 31 1.45 9.10 -2.64
N GLU A 32 2.35 9.21 -1.66
CA GLU A 32 3.62 8.48 -1.66
C GLU A 32 3.72 7.43 -0.54
N MET A 33 3.04 7.63 0.59
CA MET A 33 3.24 6.87 1.81
C MET A 33 2.14 5.83 2.03
N LEU A 34 2.55 4.57 2.18
CA LEU A 34 1.70 3.44 2.54
C LEU A 34 1.73 3.23 4.06
N LEU A 35 0.55 3.08 4.68
CA LEU A 35 0.39 2.61 6.04
C LEU A 35 -0.04 1.14 6.02
N HIS A 36 0.74 0.27 6.66
CA HIS A 36 0.41 -1.16 6.76
C HIS A 36 1.06 -1.83 7.96
N ALA A 37 0.47 -2.92 8.43
CA ALA A 37 1.13 -3.87 9.32
C ALA A 37 2.06 -4.76 8.48
N ASN A 38 3.32 -4.91 8.84
CA ASN A 38 4.23 -5.75 8.05
C ASN A 38 5.05 -6.72 8.91
N ALA A 39 5.31 -7.90 8.35
CA ALA A 39 6.13 -8.94 8.99
C ALA A 39 7.63 -8.63 8.97
N HIS A 40 8.07 -7.63 8.18
CA HIS A 40 9.48 -7.23 8.13
C HIS A 40 9.92 -6.53 9.41
N HIS A 41 9.12 -5.56 9.87
CA HIS A 41 9.39 -4.82 11.11
C HIS A 41 8.56 -5.31 12.29
N MET A 42 7.64 -6.26 12.07
CA MET A 42 6.68 -6.75 13.07
C MET A 42 5.89 -5.64 13.76
N ARG A 43 5.56 -4.57 13.01
CA ARG A 43 4.79 -3.42 13.51
C ARG A 43 4.03 -2.74 12.38
N VAL A 44 3.12 -1.84 12.75
CA VAL A 44 2.49 -0.91 11.80
C VAL A 44 3.50 0.18 11.43
N VAL A 45 3.71 0.39 10.13
CA VAL A 45 4.66 1.38 9.61
C VAL A 45 4.00 2.23 8.52
N SER A 46 4.36 3.51 8.50
CA SER A 46 4.15 4.42 7.37
C SER A 46 5.48 4.52 6.62
N GLU A 47 5.55 4.03 5.38
CA GLU A 47 6.76 4.02 4.55
C GLU A 47 6.43 4.32 3.08
N PRO A 48 7.42 4.70 2.24
CA PRO A 48 7.18 4.89 0.81
C PRO A 48 6.63 3.63 0.15
N LEU A 49 5.56 3.78 -0.64
CA LEU A 49 4.94 2.66 -1.34
C LEU A 49 5.94 1.91 -2.23
N THR A 50 6.81 2.64 -2.91
CA THR A 50 7.84 2.06 -3.80
C THR A 50 8.79 1.12 -3.05
N ALA A 51 9.17 1.48 -1.82
CA ALA A 51 10.01 0.63 -0.97
C ALA A 51 9.26 -0.64 -0.51
N ALA A 52 7.97 -0.51 -0.14
CA ALA A 52 7.14 -1.65 0.21
C ALA A 52 6.94 -2.60 -0.98
N VAL A 53 6.66 -2.08 -2.18
CA VAL A 53 6.52 -2.85 -3.42
C VAL A 53 7.80 -3.62 -3.74
N ALA A 54 8.95 -2.94 -3.69
CA ALA A 54 10.25 -3.58 -3.95
C ALA A 54 10.54 -4.75 -2.98
N ARG A 55 10.05 -4.66 -1.74
CA ARG A 55 10.24 -5.70 -0.72
C ARG A 55 9.21 -6.84 -0.80
N ILE A 56 7.94 -6.53 -1.11
CA ILE A 56 6.85 -7.51 -1.12
C ILE A 56 6.82 -8.32 -2.43
N ALA A 57 7.29 -7.73 -3.54
CA ALA A 57 7.32 -8.39 -4.84
C ALA A 57 8.54 -9.32 -5.05
N ALA A 58 9.49 -9.33 -4.10
CA ALA A 58 10.61 -10.27 -4.07
C ALA A 58 10.17 -11.62 -3.50
#